data_AF-A0A2A2AJG1-F1
#
_entry.id   AF-A0A2A2AJG1-F1
#
_cell.length_a   1.000
_cell.length_b   1.000
_cell.length_c   1.000
_cell.angle_alpha   90.00
_cell.angle_beta   90.00
_cell.angle_gamma   90.00
#
_symmetry.space_group_name_H-M   'P 1'
#
loop_
_entity.id
_entity.type
_entity.pdbx_description
1 polymer ?
#
loop_
_entity_poly.entity_id
_entity_poly.type
_entity_poly.pdbx_seq_one_letter_code
_entity_poly.pdbx_strand_id
1 'polypeptide(L)' 'MHNGGMSIELQVFHIVSQVLDCPRGDIDAHTPIHDWLKMTIINDETCLALNINISTQSASQCRTVGEYLRLVQSML' A
#
# COMPACT_ATOMS: atom_id res chain seq x y z
N MET A 1 4.08 -6.38 -27.55
CA MET A 1 2.93 -6.43 -26.64
C MET A 1 3.37 -7.13 -25.36
N HIS A 2 3.95 -6.39 -24.42
CA HIS A 2 4.18 -6.88 -23.06
C HIS A 2 2.99 -6.38 -22.24
N ASN A 3 2.13 -7.27 -21.76
CA ASN A 3 1.16 -6.92 -20.72
C ASN A 3 1.96 -6.61 -19.46
N GLY A 4 2.34 -5.33 -19.32
CA GLY A 4 3.18 -4.80 -18.25
C GLY A 4 2.41 -4.75 -16.94
N GLY A 5 2.31 -5.89 -16.27
CA GLY A 5 1.85 -5.94 -14.88
C GLY A 5 2.76 -5.04 -14.04
N MET A 6 2.19 -4.01 -13.43
CA MET A 6 2.88 -3.18 -12.45
C MET A 6 3.32 -4.09 -11.28
N SER A 7 4.56 -3.93 -10.79
CA SER A 7 5.00 -4.71 -9.63
C SER A 7 4.14 -4.36 -8.41
N ILE A 8 3.96 -5.31 -7.49
CA ILE A 8 3.20 -5.11 -6.23
C ILE A 8 3.70 -3.86 -5.50
N GLU A 9 5.03 -3.69 -5.44
CA GLU A 9 5.66 -2.51 -4.86
C GLU A 9 5.24 -1.20 -5.55
N LEU A 10 5.32 -1.14 -6.88
CA LEU A 10 4.91 0.04 -7.63
C LEU A 10 3.41 0.34 -7.45
N GLN A 11 2.59 -0.70 -7.33
CA GLN A 11 1.16 -0.56 -7.10
C GLN A 11 0.84 0.00 -5.71
N VAL A 12 1.47 -0.55 -4.67
CA VAL A 12 1.34 -0.06 -3.30
C VAL A 12 1.83 1.38 -3.19
N PHE A 13 2.99 1.70 -3.75
CA PHE A 13 3.51 3.08 -3.74
C PHE A 13 2.60 4.05 -4.49
N HIS A 14 2.00 3.62 -5.61
CA HIS A 14 1.03 4.42 -6.33
C HIS A 14 -0.21 4.72 -5.47
N ILE A 15 -0.82 3.70 -4.85
CA ILE A 15 -1.99 3.86 -3.98
C ILE A 15 -1.67 4.80 -2.80
N VAL A 16 -0.55 4.55 -2.12
CA VAL A 16 -0.11 5.41 -1.00
C VAL A 16 0.07 6.85 -1.45
N SER A 17 0.70 7.09 -2.62
CA SER A 17 0.89 8.45 -3.15
C SER A 17 -0.45 9.19 -3.36
N GLN A 18 -1.47 8.48 -3.85
CA GLN A 18 -2.80 9.06 -4.05
C GLN A 18 -3.49 9.39 -2.72
N VAL A 19 -3.43 8.48 -1.74
CA VAL A 19 -4.13 8.67 -0.45
C VAL A 19 -3.42 9.70 0.45
N LEU A 20 -2.09 9.75 0.41
CA LEU A 20 -1.32 10.72 1.18
C LEU A 20 -1.28 12.12 0.53
N ASP A 21 -1.80 12.26 -0.70
CA ASP A 21 -1.71 13.48 -1.51
C ASP A 21 -0.27 13.98 -1.65
N CYS A 22 0.62 13.09 -2.09
CA CYS A 22 2.03 13.41 -2.29
C CYS A 22 2.58 12.78 -3.57
N PRO A 23 3.63 13.37 -4.17
CA PRO A 23 4.23 12.82 -5.38
C PRO A 23 4.74 11.39 -5.15
N ARG A 24 4.51 10.50 -6.11
CA ARG A 24 5.02 9.11 -6.06
C ARG A 24 6.54 9.06 -5.84
N GLY A 25 7.29 10.03 -6.35
CA GLY A 25 8.75 10.12 -6.18
C GLY A 25 9.20 10.35 -4.73
N ASP A 26 8.28 10.78 -3.86
CA ASP A 26 8.53 11.06 -2.45
C ASP A 26 8.06 9.91 -1.53
N ILE A 27 7.50 8.84 -2.11
CA ILE A 27 7.12 7.62 -1.38
C ILE A 27 8.27 6.62 -1.42
N ASP A 28 8.67 6.16 -0.25
CA ASP A 28 9.63 5.08 -0.04
C ASP A 28 9.19 4.14 1.10
N ALA A 29 9.99 3.13 1.38
CA ALA A 29 9.69 2.14 2.43
C ALA A 29 9.66 2.74 3.85
N HIS A 30 10.27 3.88 4.09
CA HIS A 30 10.32 4.57 5.37
C HIS A 30 9.23 5.64 5.52
N THR A 31 8.51 5.99 4.44
CA THR A 31 7.39 6.93 4.50
C THR A 31 6.39 6.49 5.56
N PRO A 32 6.07 7.36 6.53
CA PRO A 32 5.16 6.99 7.61
C PRO A 32 3.69 7.04 7.17
N ILE A 33 2.89 6.14 7.73
CA ILE A 33 1.43 6.13 7.61
C ILE A 33 0.85 6.37 9.01
N HIS A 34 0.75 7.63 9.41
CA HIS A 34 0.32 8.01 10.77
C HIS A 34 -1.19 8.06 10.96
N ASP A 35 -1.92 8.29 9.88
CA ASP A 35 -3.37 8.50 9.91
C ASP A 35 -4.09 7.17 9.68
N TRP A 36 -4.89 6.76 10.66
CA TRP A 36 -5.64 5.51 10.62
C TRP A 36 -6.72 5.49 9.53
N LEU A 37 -7.33 6.64 9.23
CA LEU A 37 -8.28 6.74 8.12
C LEU A 37 -7.55 6.52 6.79
N LYS A 38 -6.37 7.14 6.61
CA LYS A 38 -5.55 6.93 5.41
C LYS A 38 -5.09 5.49 5.29
N MET A 39 -4.67 4.85 6.38
CA MET A 39 -4.29 3.43 6.37
C MET A 39 -5.47 2.53 5.95
N THR A 40 -6.68 2.85 6.38
CA THR A 40 -7.88 2.11 5.99
C THR A 40 -8.14 2.22 4.49
N ILE A 41 -8.10 3.44 3.94
CA ILE A 41 -8.28 3.68 2.50
C ILE A 41 -7.17 2.99 1.70
N ILE A 42 -5.90 3.14 2.10
CA ILE A 42 -4.77 2.45 1.46
C ILE A 42 -5.01 0.94 1.44
N ASN A 43 -5.50 0.38 2.55
CA ASN A 43 -5.74 -1.05 2.66
C ASN A 43 -6.86 -1.53 1.75
N ASP A 44 -7.98 -0.82 1.71
CA ASP A 44 -9.13 -1.18 0.89
C ASP A 44 -8.77 -1.13 -0.60
N GLU A 45 -8.14 -0.03 -1.04
CA GLU A 45 -7.68 0.13 -2.43
C GLU A 45 -6.65 -0.94 -2.82
N THR A 46 -5.72 -1.29 -1.92
CA THR A 46 -4.72 -2.34 -2.17
C THR A 46 -5.38 -3.71 -2.28
N CYS A 47 -6.32 -4.04 -1.39
CA CYS A 47 -7.04 -5.31 -1.41
C CYS A 47 -7.85 -5.46 -2.70
N LEU A 48 -8.54 -4.41 -3.13
CA LEU A 48 -9.27 -4.38 -4.40
C LEU A 48 -8.34 -4.56 -5.61
N ALA A 49 -7.22 -3.84 -5.62
CA ALA A 49 -6.34 -3.81 -6.78
C ALA A 49 -5.51 -5.10 -6.95
N LEU A 50 -5.23 -5.82 -5.86
CA LEU A 50 -4.48 -7.07 -5.86
C LEU A 50 -5.34 -8.32 -5.70
N ASN A 51 -6.66 -8.16 -5.51
CA ASN A 51 -7.59 -9.24 -5.21
C ASN A 51 -7.16 -10.11 -4.01
N ILE A 52 -6.72 -9.44 -2.93
CA ILE A 52 -6.32 -10.04 -1.66
C ILE A 52 -7.24 -9.58 -0.52
N ASN A 53 -7.09 -10.15 0.67
CA ASN A 53 -7.85 -9.75 1.86
C ASN A 53 -6.91 -9.59 3.05
N ILE A 54 -6.66 -8.34 3.44
CA ILE A 54 -5.91 -7.97 4.64
C ILE A 54 -6.89 -7.37 5.65
N SER A 55 -6.90 -7.93 6.87
CA SER A 55 -7.73 -7.38 7.93
C SER A 55 -7.31 -5.96 8.30
N THR A 56 -8.27 -5.07 8.59
CA THR A 56 -8.00 -3.71 9.06
C THR A 56 -7.13 -3.71 10.32
N GLN A 57 -7.29 -4.72 11.19
CA GLN A 57 -6.45 -4.88 12.38
C GLN A 57 -4.98 -5.08 12.00
N SER A 58 -4.68 -5.98 11.07
CA SER A 58 -3.32 -6.24 10.58
C SER A 58 -2.73 -4.99 9.91
N ALA A 59 -3.49 -4.35 9.02
CA ALA A 59 -3.08 -3.14 8.32
C ALA A 59 -2.76 -2.00 9.28
N SER A 60 -3.56 -1.80 10.34
CA SER A 60 -3.36 -0.74 11.33
C SER A 60 -2.10 -0.89 12.19
N GLN A 61 -1.46 -2.08 12.20
CA GLN A 61 -0.17 -2.27 12.88
C GLN A 61 1.01 -1.72 12.06
N CYS A 62 0.84 -1.53 10.75
CA CYS A 62 1.86 -0.95 9.89
C CYS A 62 1.97 0.55 10.15
N ARG A 63 3.18 1.02 10.48
CA ARG A 63 3.51 2.42 10.72
C ARG A 63 4.21 3.06 9.53
N THR A 64 4.77 2.24 8.64
CA THR A 64 5.47 2.67 7.43
C THR A 64 4.96 1.92 6.20
N VAL A 65 5.16 2.51 5.03
CA VAL A 65 4.86 1.86 3.74
C VAL A 65 5.62 0.54 3.60
N GLY A 66 6.87 0.45 4.06
CA GLY A 66 7.68 -0.77 3.97
C GLY A 66 7.19 -1.91 4.89
N GLU A 67 6.59 -1.59 6.03
CA GLU A 67 5.89 -2.59 6.86
C GLU A 67 4.62 -3.07 6.16
N TYR A 68 3.85 -2.15 5.59
CA TYR A 68 2.64 -2.50 4.87
C TYR A 68 2.93 -3.32 3.61
N LEU A 69 3.96 -2.97 2.84
CA LEU A 69 4.38 -3.71 1.67
C LEU A 69 4.78 -5.16 2.01
N ARG A 70 5.50 -5.36 3.12
CA ARG A 70 5.83 -6.71 3.60
C ARG A 70 4.58 -7.51 3.97
N LEU A 71 3.59 -6.85 4.59
CA LEU A 71 2.30 -7.49 4.89
C LEU A 71 1.58 -7.90 3.60
N VAL A 72 1.50 -7.01 2.61
CA VAL A 72 0.89 -7.29 1.29
C VAL A 72 1.58 -8.46 0.60
N GLN A 73 2.91 -8.48 0.58
CA GLN A 73 3.70 -9.56 -0.02
C GLN A 73 3.48 -10.91 0.67
N SER A 74 3.14 -10.93 1.96
CA SER A 74 2.87 -12.19 2.68
C SER A 74 1.52 -12.85 2.32
N MET A 75 0.68 -12.16 1.54
CA MET A 75 -0.65 -12.62 1.13
C MET A 75 -0.69 -13.20 -0.30
N LEU A 76 0.45 -13.21 -1.00
CA LEU A 76 0.61 -13.62 -2.40
C LEU A 76 1.62 -14.76 -2.52
#